data_AF-A0A2T5BH68-F1
#
_entry.id   AF-A0A2T5BH68-F1
#
_cell.length_a   1.000
_cell.length_b   1.000
_cell.length_c   1.000
_cell.angle_alpha   90.00
_cell.angle_beta   90.00
_cell.angle_gamma   90.00
#
_symmetry.space_group_name_H-M   'P 1'
#
loop_
_entity.id
_entity.type
_entity.pdbx_description
1 polymer ?
#
loop_
_entity_poly.entity_id
_entity_poly.type
_entity_poly.pdbx_seq_one_letter_code
_entity_poly.pdbx_strand_id
1 'polypeptide(L)' 'MIKQVSHPAAGTGPAALALALEVAHELHAPVTRAPEVVPAPQLMGLHTTTARPHRRKVPLNRLATMRA' A
#
# COMPACT_ATOMS: atom_id res chain seq x y z
N MET A 1 8.93 37.46 40.28
CA MET A 1 9.86 37.68 39.15
C MET A 1 10.15 36.31 38.54
N ILE A 2 9.77 36.07 37.29
CA ILE A 2 9.95 34.77 36.62
C ILE A 2 11.09 34.92 35.61
N LYS A 3 12.08 34.01 35.66
CA LYS A 3 13.16 33.93 34.67
C LYS A 3 12.78 32.90 33.61
N GLN A 4 12.85 33.30 32.34
CA GLN A 4 12.86 32.33 31.25
C GLN A 4 14.25 31.70 31.15
N VAL A 5 14.28 30.37 31.12
CA VAL A 5 15.47 29.57 30.85
C VAL A 5 15.19 28.77 29.59
N SER A 6 15.97 29.04 28.54
CA SER A 6 15.89 28.31 27.29
C SER A 6 16.66 27.00 27.42
N HIS A 7 16.00 25.88 27.17
CA HIS A 7 16.65 24.57 27.14
C HIS A 7 17.00 24.26 25.68
N PRO A 8 18.22 23.76 25.41
CA PRO A 8 18.55 23.26 24.08
C PRO A 8 17.61 22.09 23.75
N ALA A 9 16.74 22.29 22.77
CA ALA A 9 15.91 21.22 22.23
C ALA A 9 16.80 20.26 21.44
N ALA A 10 16.53 18.95 21.56
CA ALA A 10 17.20 17.95 20.75
C ALA A 10 17.10 18.34 19.26
N GLY A 11 18.20 18.19 18.53
CA GLY A 11 18.25 18.59 17.13
C GLY A 11 17.19 17.85 16.31
N THR A 12 16.32 18.60 15.63
CA THR A 12 15.35 18.06 14.66
C THR A 12 15.82 18.26 13.22
N GLY A 13 17.09 18.62 13.04
CA GLY A 13 17.72 18.83 11.73
C GLY A 13 17.94 17.52 10.96
N PRO A 14 18.30 17.60 9.68
CA PRO A 14 18.42 16.44 8.79
C PRO A 14 19.45 15.41 9.28
N ALA A 15 20.55 15.85 9.90
CA ALA A 15 21.55 14.95 10.46
C ALA A 15 21.01 14.14 11.65
N ALA A 16 20.20 14.77 12.51
CA ALA A 16 19.59 14.09 13.64
C ALA A 16 18.48 13.13 13.19
N LEU A 17 17.73 13.50 12.14
CA LEU A 17 16.77 12.60 11.50
C LEU A 17 17.45 11.35 10.92
N ALA A 18 18.56 11.53 10.20
CA ALA A 18 19.31 10.41 9.62
C ALA A 18 19.79 9.43 10.71
N LEU A 19 20.37 9.95 11.79
CA LEU A 19 20.79 9.15 12.94
C LEU A 19 19.62 8.44 13.62
N ALA A 20 18.47 9.12 13.78
CA ALA A 20 17.29 8.49 14.38
C ALA A 20 16.75 7.33 13.52
N LEU A 21 16.78 7.46 12.19
CA LEU A 21 16.37 6.39 11.28
C LEU A 21 17.36 5.21 11.31
N GLU A 22 18.65 5.48 11.40
CA GLU A 22 19.68 4.44 11.52
C GLU A 22 19.50 3.64 12.82
N VAL A 23 19.37 4.32 13.96
CA VAL A 23 19.07 3.69 15.26
C VAL A 23 17.76 2.91 15.20
N ALA A 24 16.70 3.48 14.60
CA ALA A 24 15.44 2.78 14.44
C ALA A 24 15.58 1.51 13.60
N HIS A 25 16.42 1.51 12.57
CA HIS A 25 16.68 0.33 11.75
C HIS A 25 17.43 -0.76 12.53
N GLU A 26 18.42 -0.38 13.34
CA GLU A 26 19.15 -1.32 14.20
C GLU A 26 18.21 -1.96 15.24
N LEU A 27 17.32 -1.17 15.84
CA LEU A 27 16.36 -1.65 16.84
C LEU A 27 15.17 -2.41 16.23
N HIS A 28 14.79 -2.04 15.01
CA HIS A 28 13.62 -2.57 14.30
C HIS A 28 14.01 -3.01 12.89
N ALA A 29 14.86 -4.04 12.83
CA ALA A 29 15.24 -4.67 11.57
C ALA A 29 13.98 -5.01 10.74
N PRO A 30 13.92 -4.64 9.45
CA PRO A 30 12.76 -4.92 8.62
C PRO A 30 12.53 -6.43 8.54
N VAL A 31 11.39 -6.88 9.06
CA VAL A 31 10.99 -8.28 8.95
C VAL A 31 10.31 -8.48 7.60
N THR A 32 10.60 -9.60 6.95
CA THR A 32 9.91 -9.98 5.71
C THR A 32 8.42 -10.09 5.99
N ARG A 33 7.63 -9.30 5.27
CA ARG A 33 6.17 -9.36 5.38
C ARG A 33 5.70 -10.72 4.87
N ALA A 34 4.85 -11.38 5.65
CA ALA A 34 4.19 -12.62 5.22
C ALA A 34 3.41 -12.37 3.91
N PRO A 35 3.28 -13.38 3.03
CA PRO A 35 2.53 -13.25 1.79
C PRO A 35 1.14 -12.67 2.06
N GLU A 36 0.80 -11.59 1.35
CA GLU A 36 -0.55 -11.03 1.42
C GLU A 36 -1.53 -12.07 0.89
N VAL A 37 -2.38 -12.59 1.78
CA VAL A 37 -3.49 -13.47 1.38
C VAL A 37 -4.49 -12.60 0.63
N VAL A 38 -4.49 -12.70 -0.70
CA VAL A 38 -5.49 -12.03 -1.53
C VAL A 38 -6.85 -12.66 -1.19
N PRO A 39 -7.82 -11.89 -0.65
CA PRO A 39 -9.14 -12.42 -0.38
C PRO A 39 -9.79 -12.87 -1.69
N ALA A 40 -10.47 -14.01 -1.66
CA ALA A 40 -11.17 -14.52 -2.83
C ALA A 40 -12.18 -13.46 -3.33
N PRO A 41 -12.26 -13.21 -4.65
CA PRO A 41 -13.21 -12.24 -5.18
C PRO A 41 -14.63 -12.63 -4.80
N GLN A 42 -15.39 -11.67 -4.28
CA GLN A 42 -16.78 -11.89 -3.92
C GLN A 42 -17.62 -11.95 -5.20
N LEU A 43 -17.94 -13.17 -5.64
CA LEU A 43 -18.59 -13.41 -6.93
C LEU A 43 -20.12 -13.16 -6.92
N MET A 44 -20.70 -12.57 -5.87
CA MET A 44 -22.13 -12.22 -5.78
C MET A 44 -23.09 -13.37 -6.19
N GLY A 45 -22.77 -14.60 -5.81
CA GLY A 45 -23.54 -15.80 -6.19
C GLY A 45 -23.19 -16.42 -7.54
N LEU A 46 -22.22 -15.87 -8.28
CA LEU A 46 -21.70 -16.48 -9.49
C LEU A 46 -20.75 -17.64 -9.13
N HIS A 47 -21.07 -18.83 -9.64
CA HIS A 47 -20.25 -20.03 -9.45
C HIS A 47 -19.12 -20.17 -10.48
N THR A 48 -18.97 -19.20 -11.39
CA THR A 48 -17.97 -19.23 -12.46
C THR A 48 -16.97 -18.11 -12.31
N THR A 49 -15.69 -18.47 -12.30
CA THR A 49 -14.58 -17.52 -12.25
C THR A 49 -14.45 -16.73 -13.55
N THR A 50 -13.87 -15.55 -13.47
CA THR A 50 -13.58 -14.67 -14.63
C THR A 50 -12.57 -15.28 -15.60
N ALA A 51 -11.78 -16.26 -15.16
CA ALA A 51 -10.84 -17.01 -15.99
C ALA A 51 -11.53 -17.99 -16.95
N ARG A 52 -12.82 -18.29 -16.76
CA ARG A 52 -13.54 -19.23 -17.61
C ARG A 52 -13.87 -18.60 -18.96
N PRO A 53 -13.39 -19.15 -20.09
CA PRO A 53 -13.71 -18.61 -21.40
C PRO A 53 -15.21 -18.78 -21.71
N HIS A 54 -15.85 -17.68 -22.12
CA HIS A 54 -17.26 -17.70 -22.50
C HIS A 54 -17.46 -18.45 -23.83
N ARG A 55 -18.30 -19.50 -23.83
CA ARG A 55 -18.52 -20.37 -25.01
C ARG A 55 -19.29 -19.71 -26.15
N ARG A 56 -20.15 -18.72 -25.86
CA ARG A 56 -20.93 -18.00 -26.89
C ARG A 56 -20.49 -16.55 -26.95
N LYS A 57 -19.57 -16.18 -27.84
CA LYS A 57 -19.20 -14.76 -28.01
C LYS A 57 -20.41 -14.01 -28.58
N VAL A 58 -21.17 -13.34 -27.72
CA VAL A 58 -22.20 -12.39 -28.17
C VAL A 58 -21.47 -11.08 -28.46
N PRO A 59 -21.54 -10.56 -29.69
CA PRO A 59 -20.91 -9.28 -30.01
C PRO A 59 -21.59 -8.18 -29.19
N LEU A 60 -20.82 -7.46 -28.40
CA LEU A 60 -21.30 -6.25 -27.73
C LEU A 60 -21.12 -5.09 -28.70
N ASN A 61 -22.19 -4.76 -29.44
CA ASN A 61 -22.20 -3.70 -30.45
C ASN A 61 -21.59 -2.39 -29.94
N ARG A 62 -21.83 -2.04 -28.66
CA ARG A 62 -21.26 -0.87 -28.00
C ARG A 62 -19.72 -0.89 -27.89
N LEU A 63 -19.12 -2.06 -27.66
CA LEU A 63 -17.66 -2.20 -27.62
C LEU A 63 -17.05 -2.22 -29.03
N ALA A 64 -17.79 -2.76 -30.00
CA ALA A 64 -17.37 -2.73 -31.39
C ALA A 64 -17.30 -1.29 -31.93
N THR A 65 -18.25 -0.44 -31.56
CA THR A 65 -18.22 0.99 -31.94
C THR A 65 -17.13 1.79 -31.23
N MET A 66 -16.69 1.40 -30.04
CA MET A 66 -15.60 2.10 -29.31
C MET A 66 -14.19 1.73 -29.80
N ARG A 67 -14.03 0.72 -30.65
CA ARG A 67 -12.73 0.27 -31.18
C ARG A 67 -12.37 0.90 -32.53
N ALA A 68 -13.25 1.74 -33.08
CA ALA A 68 -13.07 2.47 -34.33
C ALA A 68 -12.38 3.82 -34.09
#